data_AF-A0A6U3TZM8-F1
#
_entry.id   AF-A0A6U3TZM8-F1
#
_cell.length_a   1.000
_cell.length_b   1.000
_cell.length_c   1.000
_cell.angle_alpha   90.00
_cell.angle_beta   90.00
_cell.angle_gamma   90.00
#
_symmetry.space_group_name_H-M   'P 1'
#
loop_
_entity.id
_entity.type
_entity.pdbx_description
1 polymer ?
#
loop_
_entity_poly.entity_id
_entity_poly.type
_entity_poly.pdbx_seq_one_letter_code
_entity_poly.pdbx_strand_id
1 'polypeptide(L)'
;MKQRRTSQQQQTFHHHQHALHSSLFTILTFLILLFNILLSPVESRMCVAVEDDQYLCTDDVIGTLEASRNNGGGGAGTAGDSSSSENSVYNDRGVTQRVDGNEVEREAVRHILRQMENYFQNEVLSKPQYESVRGRCKNMNELCAFWASVGECESNRGFMLTNCAASCRLCLLLHTNLN
;
A
#
# COMPACT_ATOMS: atom_id res chain seq x y z
N MET A 1 -72.80 7.82 -27.91
CA MET A 1 -72.38 7.79 -26.49
C MET A 1 -71.23 6.82 -26.17
N LYS A 2 -70.85 5.87 -27.04
CA LYS A 2 -69.83 4.84 -26.75
C LYS A 2 -68.37 5.33 -26.88
N GLN A 3 -68.11 6.31 -27.75
CA GLN A 3 -66.75 6.79 -28.08
C GLN A 3 -66.11 7.72 -27.02
N ARG A 4 -66.91 8.42 -26.20
CA ARG A 4 -66.38 9.31 -25.13
C ARG A 4 -65.93 8.55 -23.87
N ARG A 5 -66.44 7.32 -23.65
CA ARG A 5 -66.08 6.50 -22.49
C ARG A 5 -64.71 5.84 -22.65
N THR A 6 -64.32 5.46 -23.87
CA THR A 6 -63.02 4.84 -24.17
C THR A 6 -61.85 5.84 -24.06
N SER A 7 -62.03 7.09 -24.48
CA SER A 7 -61.01 8.13 -24.34
C SER A 7 -60.76 8.50 -22.87
N GLN A 8 -61.81 8.55 -22.06
CA GLN A 8 -61.71 8.86 -20.63
C GLN A 8 -61.02 7.73 -19.84
N GLN A 9 -61.31 6.46 -20.16
CA GLN A 9 -60.62 5.31 -19.57
C GLN A 9 -59.14 5.22 -19.94
N GLN A 10 -58.78 5.57 -21.18
CA GLN A 10 -57.38 5.56 -21.62
C GLN A 10 -56.58 6.69 -20.96
N GLN A 11 -57.19 7.87 -20.78
CA GLN A 11 -56.56 8.99 -20.09
C GLN A 11 -56.34 8.71 -18.60
N THR A 12 -57.27 8.03 -17.92
CA THR A 12 -57.07 7.60 -16.52
C THR A 12 -56.00 6.53 -16.38
N PHE A 13 -55.88 5.61 -17.35
CA PHE A 13 -54.82 4.59 -17.36
C PHE A 13 -53.43 5.21 -17.52
N HIS A 14 -53.26 6.14 -18.46
CA HIS A 14 -52.00 6.87 -18.62
C HIS A 14 -51.66 7.69 -17.37
N HIS A 15 -52.63 8.36 -16.75
CA HIS A 15 -52.38 9.14 -15.53
C HIS A 15 -51.94 8.23 -14.37
N HIS A 16 -52.53 7.04 -14.24
CA HIS A 16 -52.16 6.06 -13.23
C HIS A 16 -50.77 5.46 -13.49
N GLN A 17 -50.41 5.20 -14.75
CA GLN A 17 -49.10 4.70 -15.15
C GLN A 17 -47.98 5.73 -14.91
N HIS A 18 -48.24 7.01 -15.19
CA HIS A 18 -47.30 8.10 -14.87
C HIS A 18 -47.12 8.29 -13.35
N ALA A 19 -48.21 8.19 -12.57
CA ALA A 19 -48.14 8.26 -11.11
C ALA A 19 -47.31 7.10 -10.51
N LEU A 20 -47.49 5.88 -11.01
CA LEU A 20 -46.71 4.72 -10.57
C LEU A 20 -45.22 4.85 -10.93
N HIS A 21 -44.90 5.34 -12.13
CA HIS A 21 -43.51 5.55 -12.55
C HIS A 21 -42.81 6.65 -11.74
N SER A 22 -43.54 7.71 -11.40
CA SER A 22 -43.04 8.78 -10.52
C SER A 22 -42.76 8.27 -9.10
N SER A 23 -43.67 7.49 -8.52
CA SER A 23 -43.50 6.90 -7.18
C SER A 23 -42.34 5.89 -7.11
N LEU A 24 -42.12 5.10 -8.17
CA LEU A 24 -40.99 4.17 -8.21
C LEU A 24 -39.66 4.92 -8.36
N PHE A 25 -39.63 6.01 -9.12
CA PHE A 25 -38.45 6.85 -9.26
C PHE A 25 -38.09 7.54 -7.94
N THR A 26 -39.07 8.07 -7.19
CA THR A 26 -38.82 8.67 -5.88
C THR A 26 -38.36 7.65 -4.84
N ILE A 27 -38.91 6.43 -4.85
CA ILE A 27 -38.44 5.34 -3.98
C ILE A 27 -36.99 4.95 -4.34
N LEU A 28 -36.70 4.79 -5.63
CA LEU A 28 -35.35 4.43 -6.09
C LEU A 28 -34.32 5.50 -5.72
N THR A 29 -34.63 6.79 -5.90
CA THR A 29 -33.72 7.87 -5.51
C THR A 29 -33.54 7.92 -3.99
N PHE A 30 -34.58 7.67 -3.20
CA PHE A 30 -34.48 7.59 -1.75
C PHE A 30 -33.61 6.41 -1.30
N LEU A 31 -33.76 5.24 -1.93
CA LEU A 31 -32.93 4.07 -1.66
C LEU A 31 -31.46 4.29 -2.06
N ILE A 32 -31.20 4.97 -3.19
CA ILE A 32 -29.85 5.35 -3.60
C ILE A 32 -29.24 6.33 -2.59
N LEU A 33 -29.99 7.34 -2.13
CA LEU A 33 -29.50 8.27 -1.10
C LEU A 33 -29.21 7.56 0.22
N LEU A 34 -30.09 6.66 0.67
CA LEU A 34 -29.86 5.86 1.88
C LEU A 34 -28.66 4.93 1.73
N PHE A 35 -28.47 4.30 0.57
CA PHE A 35 -27.30 3.46 0.29
C PHE A 35 -26.00 4.29 0.32
N ASN A 36 -25.99 5.49 -0.26
CA ASN A 36 -24.82 6.38 -0.20
C ASN A 36 -24.52 6.88 1.23
N ILE A 37 -25.56 7.11 2.06
CA ILE A 37 -25.38 7.50 3.48
C ILE A 37 -24.92 6.30 4.34
N LEU A 38 -25.33 5.07 4.01
CA LEU A 38 -24.92 3.87 4.74
C LEU A 38 -23.55 3.34 4.29
N LEU A 39 -23.13 3.60 3.05
CA LEU A 39 -21.81 3.25 2.52
C LEU A 39 -20.81 4.40 2.58
N SER A 40 -21.19 5.60 3.03
CA SER A 40 -20.20 6.65 3.26
C SER A 40 -19.20 6.15 4.30
N PRO A 41 -17.90 6.07 3.97
CA PRO A 41 -16.90 5.71 4.95
C PRO A 41 -16.96 6.76 6.05
N VAL A 42 -17.23 6.33 7.28
CA VAL A 42 -17.00 7.18 8.45
C VAL A 42 -15.50 7.46 8.45
N GLU A 43 -15.10 8.66 8.00
CA GLU A 43 -13.74 9.19 8.15
C GLU A 43 -13.43 9.24 9.65
N SER A 44 -12.92 8.12 10.16
CA SER A 44 -12.49 8.03 11.54
C SER A 44 -11.10 8.66 11.59
N ARG A 45 -11.06 9.98 11.77
CA ARG A 45 -9.80 10.71 11.97
C ARG A 45 -9.13 10.17 13.22
N MET A 46 -7.94 9.60 13.07
CA MET A 46 -7.16 9.14 14.22
C MET A 46 -6.39 10.33 14.78
N CYS A 47 -6.53 10.58 16.09
CA CYS A 47 -5.87 11.68 16.76
C CYS A 47 -4.82 11.16 17.76
N VAL A 48 -3.67 11.81 17.82
CA VAL A 48 -2.62 11.55 18.82
C VAL A 48 -2.46 12.79 19.68
N ALA A 49 -2.37 12.60 21.01
CA ALA A 49 -2.08 13.69 21.95
C ALA A 49 -0.60 14.08 21.87
N VAL A 50 -0.32 15.37 21.73
CA VAL A 50 1.05 15.88 21.54
C VAL A 50 1.61 16.52 22.82
N GLU A 51 0.84 17.37 23.50
CA GLU A 51 1.10 17.89 24.87
C GLU A 51 -0.08 18.81 25.27
N ASP A 52 -0.35 18.97 26.58
CA ASP A 52 -1.38 19.84 27.20
C ASP A 52 -2.60 20.21 26.30
N ASP A 53 -3.56 19.29 26.24
CA ASP A 53 -4.84 19.42 25.51
C ASP A 53 -4.75 19.60 23.98
N GLN A 54 -3.57 19.44 23.37
CA GLN A 54 -3.40 19.50 21.92
C GLN A 54 -3.42 18.10 21.27
N TYR A 55 -4.39 17.88 20.39
CA TYR A 55 -4.53 16.66 19.60
C TYR A 55 -4.23 16.94 18.14
N LEU A 56 -3.32 16.15 17.55
CA LEU A 56 -3.04 16.17 16.11
C LEU A 56 -3.79 15.02 15.45
N CYS A 57 -4.75 15.33 14.58
CA CYS A 57 -5.55 14.34 13.89
C CYS A 57 -5.14 14.25 12.42
N THR A 58 -5.05 13.03 11.89
CA THR A 58 -4.69 12.78 10.50
C THR A 58 -5.57 11.70 9.89
N ASP A 59 -5.85 11.87 8.60
CA ASP A 59 -6.52 10.90 7.75
C ASP A 59 -5.50 9.92 7.12
N ASP A 60 -4.20 10.23 7.22
CA ASP A 60 -3.08 9.42 6.73
C ASP A 60 -2.06 9.18 7.87
N VAL A 61 -2.17 8.01 8.49
CA VAL A 61 -1.29 7.56 9.58
C VAL A 61 0.15 7.35 9.10
N ILE A 62 0.34 6.97 7.84
CA ILE A 62 1.66 6.67 7.27
C ILE A 62 2.39 7.98 6.95
N GLY A 63 1.71 8.94 6.33
CA GLY A 63 2.28 10.24 6.00
C GLY A 63 2.70 11.08 7.22
N THR A 64 2.01 10.96 8.36
CA THR A 64 2.33 11.69 9.59
C THR A 64 3.52 11.10 10.36
N LEU A 65 3.69 9.78 10.35
CA LEU A 65 4.89 9.13 10.89
C LEU A 65 6.14 9.50 10.08
N GLU A 66 6.01 9.60 8.76
CA GLU A 66 7.11 10.03 7.88
C GLU A 66 7.44 11.53 8.04
N ALA A 67 6.43 12.39 8.22
CA ALA A 67 6.64 13.81 8.46
C ALA A 67 7.36 14.10 9.79
N SER A 68 7.04 13.34 10.86
CA SER A 68 7.76 13.45 12.14
C SER A 68 9.23 13.02 12.02
N ARG A 69 9.56 12.16 11.05
CA ARG A 69 10.93 11.70 10.80
C ARG A 69 11.76 12.68 9.96
N ASN A 70 11.09 13.48 9.13
CA ASN A 70 11.75 14.36 8.14
C ASN A 70 11.92 15.82 8.57
N ASN A 71 11.46 16.22 9.76
CA ASN A 71 11.76 17.54 10.32
C ASN A 71 13.14 17.60 11.04
N GLY A 72 13.91 16.51 11.00
CA GLY A 72 15.35 16.52 11.25
C GLY A 72 16.11 16.82 9.95
N GLY A 73 16.36 18.11 9.68
CA GLY A 73 17.02 18.57 8.47
C GLY A 73 18.43 18.01 8.26
N GLY A 74 18.70 17.67 6.99
CA GLY A 74 19.98 17.73 6.27
C GLY A 74 21.30 17.50 7.01
N GLY A 75 21.98 16.41 6.65
CA GLY A 75 23.44 16.37 6.59
C GLY A 75 24.11 15.14 7.20
N ALA A 76 25.04 14.59 6.42
CA ALA A 76 26.12 13.68 6.80
C ALA A 76 25.73 12.27 7.24
N GLY A 77 26.19 11.29 6.44
CA GLY A 77 26.37 9.93 6.92
C GLY A 77 27.20 9.94 8.20
N THR A 78 26.65 9.38 9.27
CA THR A 78 27.38 8.98 10.45
C THR A 78 26.90 7.58 10.83
N ALA A 79 27.88 6.71 11.05
CA ALA A 79 27.69 5.40 11.61
C ALA A 79 27.17 5.52 13.05
N GLY A 80 26.30 4.59 13.43
CA GLY A 80 26.01 4.25 14.81
C GLY A 80 24.87 5.06 15.43
N ASP A 81 23.68 4.45 15.45
CA ASP A 81 22.83 4.58 16.61
C ASP A 81 22.54 3.18 17.17
N SER A 82 22.92 3.01 18.43
CA SER A 82 22.82 1.80 19.22
C SER A 82 21.88 2.06 20.38
N SER A 83 20.57 1.92 20.16
CA SER A 83 19.61 1.69 21.24
C SER A 83 18.32 1.00 20.77
N SER A 84 18.41 -0.32 20.55
CA SER A 84 17.34 -1.33 20.77
C SER A 84 17.88 -2.72 20.39
N SER A 85 18.81 -3.19 21.21
CA SER A 85 19.95 -4.05 20.86
C SER A 85 19.70 -5.54 20.60
N GLU A 86 18.46 -5.97 20.30
CA GLU A 86 18.20 -7.34 19.80
C GLU A 86 17.22 -7.38 18.63
N ASN A 87 16.42 -6.33 18.41
CA ASN A 87 15.41 -6.30 17.34
C ASN A 87 15.89 -5.58 16.05
N SER A 88 17.01 -4.84 16.11
CA SER A 88 17.55 -4.14 14.93
C SER A 88 18.43 -5.04 14.04
N VAL A 89 19.08 -6.05 14.60
CA VAL A 89 20.00 -6.93 13.85
C VAL A 89 19.26 -7.78 12.82
N TYR A 90 18.02 -8.18 13.11
CA TYR A 90 17.21 -9.05 12.24
C TYR A 90 16.39 -8.29 11.19
N ASN A 91 16.22 -6.97 11.36
CA ASN A 91 15.43 -6.11 10.46
C ASN A 91 16.29 -5.25 9.53
N ASP A 92 17.61 -5.44 9.57
CA ASP A 92 18.53 -4.76 8.67
C ASP A 92 18.41 -5.35 7.26
N ARG A 93 17.75 -4.60 6.35
CA ARG A 93 17.59 -4.93 4.93
C ARG A 93 18.80 -4.49 4.07
N GLY A 94 19.83 -3.93 4.70
CA GLY A 94 21.01 -3.38 4.03
C GLY A 94 20.84 -1.91 3.65
N VAL A 95 21.58 -1.47 2.63
CA VAL A 95 21.64 -0.05 2.22
C VAL A 95 20.32 0.42 1.61
N THR A 96 20.00 1.70 1.82
CA THR A 96 18.85 2.34 1.19
C THR A 96 18.95 2.27 -0.33
N GLN A 97 17.84 1.90 -0.97
CA GLN A 97 17.77 1.71 -2.42
C GLN A 97 17.44 3.02 -3.12
N ARG A 98 18.14 3.31 -4.20
CA ARG A 98 17.97 4.49 -5.02
C ARG A 98 16.74 4.37 -5.90
N VAL A 99 15.99 5.47 -6.04
CA VAL A 99 14.82 5.59 -6.92
C VAL A 99 14.97 6.83 -7.78
N ASP A 100 15.67 6.70 -8.90
CA ASP A 100 15.91 7.78 -9.88
C ASP A 100 15.59 7.31 -11.31
N GLY A 101 15.93 8.13 -12.31
CA GLY A 101 15.60 7.88 -13.71
C GLY A 101 14.22 8.42 -14.12
N ASN A 102 13.71 7.91 -15.24
CA ASN A 102 12.42 8.31 -15.78
C ASN A 102 11.24 7.71 -14.98
N GLU A 103 10.00 8.12 -15.24
CA GLU A 103 8.84 7.62 -14.45
C GLU A 103 8.66 6.11 -14.54
N VAL A 104 8.93 5.51 -15.71
CA VAL A 104 8.79 4.07 -15.92
C VAL A 104 9.83 3.32 -15.09
N GLU A 105 11.09 3.77 -15.12
CA GLU A 105 12.18 3.20 -14.31
C GLU A 105 11.88 3.33 -12.81
N ARG A 106 11.48 4.52 -12.37
CA ARG A 106 11.13 4.76 -10.96
C ARG A 106 10.00 3.88 -10.49
N GLU A 107 8.94 3.71 -11.29
CA GLU A 107 7.83 2.84 -10.90
C GLU A 107 8.24 1.36 -10.87
N ALA A 108 9.08 0.91 -11.81
CA ALA A 108 9.63 -0.43 -11.79
C ALA A 108 10.48 -0.67 -10.52
N VAL A 109 11.32 0.28 -10.14
CA VAL A 109 12.11 0.20 -8.89
C VAL A 109 11.20 0.21 -7.66
N ARG A 110 10.23 1.13 -7.58
CA ARG A 110 9.27 1.17 -6.46
C ARG A 110 8.49 -0.13 -6.33
N HIS A 111 8.12 -0.75 -7.46
CA HIS A 111 7.47 -2.05 -7.47
C HIS A 111 8.34 -3.11 -6.79
N ILE A 112 9.63 -3.20 -7.13
CA ILE A 112 10.58 -4.11 -6.47
C ILE A 112 10.68 -3.82 -4.96
N LEU A 113 10.75 -2.55 -4.55
CA LEU A 113 10.84 -2.20 -3.13
C LEU A 113 9.60 -2.61 -2.33
N ARG A 114 8.40 -2.38 -2.87
CA ARG A 114 7.13 -2.86 -2.27
C ARG A 114 7.12 -4.40 -2.16
N GLN A 115 7.56 -5.05 -3.23
CA GLN A 115 7.66 -6.50 -3.33
C GLN A 115 8.66 -7.10 -2.33
N MET A 116 9.78 -6.42 -2.12
CA MET A 116 10.81 -6.77 -1.14
C MET A 116 10.27 -6.60 0.28
N GLU A 117 9.59 -5.50 0.60
CA GLU A 117 9.04 -5.28 1.94
C GLU A 117 8.04 -6.37 2.31
N ASN A 118 7.13 -6.70 1.39
CA ASN A 118 6.18 -7.79 1.58
C ASN A 118 6.90 -9.12 1.86
N TYR A 119 7.93 -9.44 1.07
CA TYR A 119 8.74 -10.63 1.26
C TYR A 119 9.43 -10.68 2.63
N PHE A 120 9.97 -9.56 3.10
CA PHE A 120 10.60 -9.51 4.43
C PHE A 120 9.59 -9.77 5.54
N GLN A 121 8.48 -9.03 5.56
CA GLN A 121 7.50 -9.11 6.63
C GLN A 121 6.77 -10.46 6.63
N ASN A 122 6.33 -10.92 5.45
CA ASN A 122 5.47 -12.09 5.35
C ASN A 122 6.23 -13.40 5.24
N GLU A 123 7.55 -13.36 4.99
CA GLU A 123 8.37 -14.58 4.91
C GLU A 123 9.61 -14.56 5.79
N VAL A 124 10.53 -13.62 5.56
CA VAL A 124 11.86 -13.66 6.19
C VAL A 124 11.75 -13.53 7.72
N LEU A 125 10.91 -12.61 8.19
CA LEU A 125 10.72 -12.35 9.61
C LEU A 125 9.69 -13.29 10.24
N SER A 126 8.70 -13.76 9.47
CA SER A 126 7.60 -14.58 9.99
C SER A 126 7.91 -16.08 10.08
N LYS A 127 8.84 -16.60 9.29
CA LYS A 127 9.09 -18.05 9.18
C LYS A 127 10.42 -18.45 9.85
N PRO A 128 10.45 -19.47 10.74
CA PRO A 128 11.67 -19.92 11.43
C PRO A 128 12.78 -20.42 10.50
N GLN A 129 12.44 -20.92 9.31
CA GLN A 129 13.43 -21.39 8.33
C GLN A 129 14.41 -20.31 7.85
N TYR A 130 14.08 -19.03 8.06
CA TYR A 130 14.95 -17.91 7.69
C TYR A 130 15.85 -17.44 8.85
N GLU A 131 15.67 -17.95 10.07
CA GLU A 131 16.34 -17.45 11.28
C GLU A 131 17.87 -17.32 11.10
N SER A 132 18.51 -18.36 10.54
CA SER A 132 19.96 -18.40 10.33
C SER A 132 20.47 -17.52 9.19
N VAL A 133 19.59 -16.98 8.34
CA VAL A 133 19.93 -16.17 7.17
C VAL A 133 19.49 -14.71 7.28
N ARG A 134 18.62 -14.34 8.25
CA ARG A 134 18.11 -12.96 8.41
C ARG A 134 19.23 -11.91 8.41
N GLY A 135 20.28 -12.13 9.20
CA GLY A 135 21.41 -11.19 9.28
C GLY A 135 22.26 -11.05 8.00
N ARG A 136 22.06 -11.93 7.00
CA ARG A 136 22.72 -11.89 5.68
C ARG A 136 21.76 -11.54 4.54
N CYS A 137 20.46 -11.53 4.81
CA CYS A 137 19.41 -11.19 3.86
C CYS A 137 19.38 -9.66 3.66
N LYS A 138 20.27 -9.13 2.83
CA LYS A 138 20.49 -7.68 2.68
C LYS A 138 20.71 -7.27 1.24
N ASN A 139 20.47 -5.99 0.96
CA ASN A 139 21.00 -5.30 -0.20
C ASN A 139 22.29 -4.58 0.18
N MET A 140 23.39 -4.90 -0.49
CA MET A 140 24.72 -4.32 -0.25
C MET A 140 25.03 -3.14 -1.18
N ASN A 141 24.17 -2.91 -2.17
CA ASN A 141 24.30 -1.81 -3.13
C ASN A 141 22.97 -1.05 -3.25
N GLU A 142 23.04 0.27 -3.44
CA GLU A 142 21.87 1.14 -3.59
C GLU A 142 21.07 0.85 -4.89
N LEU A 143 21.68 0.16 -5.86
CA LEU A 143 21.07 -0.19 -7.14
C LEU A 143 20.44 -1.59 -7.19
N CYS A 144 20.44 -2.36 -6.10
CA CYS A 144 19.91 -3.72 -6.10
C CYS A 144 18.44 -3.80 -6.58
N ALA A 145 17.61 -2.83 -6.19
CA ALA A 145 16.22 -2.76 -6.66
C ALA A 145 16.10 -2.43 -8.16
N PHE A 146 16.97 -1.55 -8.67
CA PHE A 146 17.04 -1.26 -10.11
C PHE A 146 17.48 -2.49 -10.91
N TRP A 147 18.56 -3.14 -10.51
CA TRP A 147 19.06 -4.36 -11.15
C TRP A 147 18.02 -5.49 -11.13
N ALA A 148 17.34 -5.67 -10.01
CA ALA A 148 16.23 -6.62 -9.94
C ALA A 148 15.09 -6.26 -10.91
N SER A 149 14.76 -4.98 -11.05
CA SER A 149 13.70 -4.51 -11.96
C SER A 149 13.99 -4.76 -13.43
N VAL A 150 15.27 -4.87 -13.81
CA VAL A 150 15.73 -5.15 -15.19
C VAL A 150 16.14 -6.61 -15.40
N GLY A 151 15.86 -7.51 -14.45
CA GLY A 151 16.01 -8.97 -14.64
C GLY A 151 17.37 -9.55 -14.25
N GLU A 152 18.16 -8.85 -13.44
CA GLU A 152 19.47 -9.36 -12.98
C GLU A 152 19.33 -10.53 -11.99
N CYS A 153 18.18 -10.67 -11.31
CA CYS A 153 17.95 -11.78 -10.37
C CYS A 153 18.04 -13.16 -11.04
N GLU A 154 17.70 -13.23 -12.32
CA GLU A 154 17.78 -14.40 -13.17
C GLU A 154 19.08 -14.40 -13.99
N SER A 155 19.38 -13.27 -14.64
CA SER A 155 20.49 -13.15 -15.60
C SER A 155 21.86 -13.16 -14.94
N ASN A 156 21.95 -12.71 -13.68
CA ASN A 156 23.18 -12.57 -12.91
C ASN A 156 22.98 -13.05 -11.47
N ARG A 157 22.33 -14.21 -11.35
CA ARG A 157 21.85 -14.77 -10.08
C ARG A 157 22.93 -14.89 -9.00
N GLY A 158 24.17 -15.25 -9.35
CA GLY A 158 25.26 -15.40 -8.37
C GLY A 158 25.66 -14.07 -7.71
N PHE A 159 25.81 -13.01 -8.52
CA PHE A 159 26.07 -11.67 -8.02
C PHE A 159 24.90 -11.18 -7.17
N MET A 160 23.68 -11.35 -7.66
CA MET A 160 22.47 -10.90 -6.97
C MET A 160 22.21 -11.68 -5.68
N LEU A 161 22.54 -12.96 -5.61
CA LEU A 161 22.45 -13.74 -4.37
C LEU A 161 23.38 -13.18 -3.30
N THR A 162 24.60 -12.79 -3.68
CA THR A 162 25.60 -12.31 -2.72
C THR A 162 25.38 -10.84 -2.32
N ASN A 163 24.91 -10.00 -3.24
CA ASN A 163 24.85 -8.56 -3.04
C ASN A 163 23.42 -8.01 -2.88
N CYS A 164 22.41 -8.73 -3.34
CA CYS A 164 21.05 -8.20 -3.51
C CYS A 164 19.98 -9.24 -3.14
N ALA A 165 20.28 -10.12 -2.17
CA ALA A 165 19.42 -11.24 -1.80
C ALA A 165 18.02 -10.77 -1.38
N ALA A 166 17.94 -9.60 -0.76
CA ALA A 166 16.70 -8.95 -0.34
C ALA A 166 15.82 -8.57 -1.54
N SER A 167 16.32 -7.72 -2.45
CA SER A 167 15.55 -7.28 -3.64
C SER A 167 15.17 -8.45 -4.56
N CYS A 168 16.00 -9.49 -4.65
CA CYS A 168 15.72 -10.67 -5.46
C CYS A 168 14.96 -11.79 -4.74
N ARG A 169 14.60 -11.61 -3.47
CA ARG A 169 13.90 -12.60 -2.65
C ARG A 169 14.60 -13.96 -2.58
N LEU A 170 15.94 -13.95 -2.51
CA LEU A 170 16.80 -15.14 -2.52
C LEU A 170 17.30 -15.52 -1.13
N CYS A 171 16.79 -14.91 -0.06
CA CYS A 171 17.41 -15.01 1.26
C CYS A 171 17.50 -16.44 1.80
N LEU A 172 16.57 -17.32 1.47
CA LEU A 172 16.66 -18.72 1.86
C LEU A 172 17.92 -19.37 1.27
N LEU A 173 18.30 -19.03 0.05
CA LEU A 173 19.45 -19.62 -0.64
C LEU A 173 20.80 -19.21 -0.04
N LEU A 174 20.83 -18.24 0.88
CA LEU A 174 22.04 -17.90 1.62
C LEU A 174 22.47 -19.04 2.57
N HIS A 175 21.61 -20.02 2.87
CA HIS A 175 22.00 -21.20 3.65
C HIS A 175 23.01 -22.08 2.92
N THR A 176 23.03 -22.03 1.59
CA THR A 176 24.03 -22.73 0.78
C THR A 176 25.16 -21.77 0.51
N ASN A 177 26.38 -22.05 0.97
CA ASN A 177 27.60 -21.39 0.49
C ASN A 177 27.87 -21.77 -0.99
N LEU A 178 26.90 -21.54 -1.88
CA LEU A 178 27.04 -21.66 -3.32
C LEU A 178 27.58 -20.32 -3.81
N ASN A 179 28.91 -20.18 -3.71
CA ASN A 179 29.69 -19.27 -4.54
C ASN A 179 29.83 -19.84 -5.95
#